data_AF-A0A0G1SBR8-F1
#
_entry.id   AF-A0A0G1SBR8-F1
#
_cell.length_a   1.000
_cell.length_b   1.000
_cell.length_c   1.000
_cell.angle_alpha   90.00
_cell.angle_beta   90.00
_cell.angle_gamma   90.00
#
_symmetry.space_group_name_H-M   'P 1'
#
loop_
_entity.id
_entity.type
_entity.pdbx_description
1 polymer ?
#
loop_
_entity_poly.entity_id
_entity_poly.type
_entity_poly.pdbx_seq_one_letter_code
_entity_poly.pdbx_strand_id
1 'polypeptide(L)'
;MQNLLNRLKTQNPDLKEAEIEGLLYIIRSRAALSSALLMELTGLSKEVLRAFKSSISYLLMDKPELELNKKGTLLLQESSLRPYAWSLLSYINTAAVESFLEIRKKYALVPKRAYDQFFATPQTSINKAMLMMEKGVVKGRRIALLGDDDFVAIALNLVGAGAKEIVVFDVDEAILQTIASICIALGYKNIKTVLCDLRKGLPRGYLHSFDGALTDPPYTASGVALFLNRCIELLEPPRDFSGSYVFLACANSLRSPQKTLELQKIIADFNLVIEDKIAKFNRYVGAETVGNASSMYVLKLTPKTKSIKLGDLTGIYTNASF
;
A
#
# COMPACT_ATOMS: atom_id res chain seq x y z
N MET A 1 -4.17 20.67 28.78
CA MET A 1 -3.97 19.91 27.52
C MET A 1 -3.15 20.68 26.49
N GLN A 2 -3.50 21.92 26.12
CA GLN A 2 -2.76 22.68 25.09
C GLN A 2 -1.23 22.79 25.34
N ASN A 3 -0.82 23.06 26.58
CA ASN A 3 0.60 23.12 26.95
C ASN A 3 1.33 21.79 26.72
N LEU A 4 0.66 20.64 26.88
CA LEU A 4 1.22 19.34 26.58
C LEU A 4 1.42 19.18 25.07
N LEU A 5 0.39 19.47 24.27
CA LEU A 5 0.44 19.34 22.81
C LEU A 5 1.52 20.23 22.20
N ASN A 6 1.62 21.49 22.62
CA ASN A 6 2.66 22.42 22.14
C ASN A 6 4.07 21.89 22.45
N ARG A 7 4.28 21.36 23.66
CA ARG A 7 5.57 20.79 24.05
C ARG A 7 5.90 19.54 23.25
N LEU A 8 4.94 18.63 23.08
CA LEU A 8 5.10 17.43 22.27
C LEU A 8 5.35 17.77 20.80
N LYS A 9 4.69 18.80 20.26
CA LYS A 9 4.93 19.27 18.89
C LYS A 9 6.34 19.81 18.70
N THR A 10 6.86 20.53 19.69
CA THR A 10 8.26 21.01 19.69
C THR A 10 9.25 19.84 19.72
N GLN A 11 8.96 18.79 20.48
CA GLN A 11 9.80 17.59 20.58
C GLN A 11 9.66 16.63 19.40
N ASN A 12 8.58 16.74 18.62
CA ASN A 12 8.26 15.89 17.48
C ASN A 12 7.94 16.73 16.23
N PRO A 13 8.96 17.37 15.62
CA PRO A 13 8.74 18.28 14.50
C PRO A 13 8.11 17.59 13.27
N ASP A 14 8.34 16.28 13.10
CA ASP A 14 7.82 15.47 11.99
C ASP A 14 6.31 15.18 12.07
N LEU A 15 5.69 15.33 13.24
CA LEU A 15 4.28 15.00 13.47
C LEU A 15 3.41 16.27 13.51
N LYS A 16 2.25 16.26 12.86
CA LYS A 16 1.26 17.32 13.01
C LYS A 16 0.64 17.26 14.42
N GLU A 17 0.11 18.39 14.91
CA GLU A 17 -0.57 18.42 16.21
C GLU A 17 -1.73 17.42 16.28
N ALA A 18 -2.51 17.29 15.21
CA ALA A 18 -3.59 16.31 15.11
C ALA A 18 -3.08 14.85 15.13
N GLU A 19 -1.89 14.57 14.60
CA GLU A 19 -1.28 13.23 14.68
C GLU A 19 -0.80 12.92 16.10
N ILE A 20 -0.22 13.91 16.80
CA ILE A 20 0.17 13.80 18.21
C ILE A 20 -1.07 13.53 19.08
N GLU A 21 -2.14 14.28 18.87
CA GLU A 21 -3.40 14.09 19.58
C GLU A 21 -3.99 12.70 19.31
N GLY A 22 -3.97 12.25 18.05
CA GLY A 22 -4.40 10.91 17.65
C GLY A 22 -3.57 9.79 18.27
N LEU A 23 -2.24 9.96 18.43
CA LEU A 23 -1.38 9.00 19.12
C LEU A 23 -1.74 8.90 20.61
N LEU A 24 -1.91 10.04 21.28
CA LEU A 24 -2.35 10.07 22.68
C LEU A 24 -3.74 9.44 22.83
N TYR A 25 -4.65 9.68 21.88
CA TYR A 25 -5.97 9.07 21.86
C TYR A 25 -5.89 7.54 21.78
N ILE A 26 -5.03 6.99 20.92
CA ILE A 26 -4.82 5.54 20.78
C ILE A 26 -4.27 4.95 22.08
N ILE A 27 -3.21 5.55 22.65
CA ILE A 27 -2.57 5.07 23.89
C ILE A 27 -3.55 5.10 25.06
N ARG A 28 -4.39 6.14 25.15
CA ARG A 28 -5.43 6.22 26.19
C ARG A 28 -6.49 5.14 26.02
N SER A 29 -6.90 4.88 24.78
CA SER A 29 -8.07 4.04 24.48
C SER A 29 -7.76 2.53 24.47
N ARG A 30 -6.49 2.11 24.60
CA ARG A 30 -6.09 0.70 24.51
C ARG A 30 -5.12 0.32 25.62
N ALA A 31 -5.44 -0.75 26.35
CA ALA A 31 -4.51 -1.35 27.29
C ALA A 31 -3.45 -2.20 26.55
N ALA A 32 -2.24 -2.30 27.13
CA ALA A 32 -1.16 -3.17 26.66
C ALA A 32 -0.77 -3.00 25.17
N LEU A 33 -0.73 -1.75 24.68
CA LEU A 33 -0.42 -1.46 23.28
C LEU A 33 1.06 -1.72 22.95
N SER A 34 1.36 -2.65 22.04
CA SER A 34 2.73 -2.87 21.56
C SER A 34 3.17 -1.77 20.57
N SER A 35 4.49 -1.54 20.46
CA SER A 35 5.02 -0.59 19.47
C SER A 35 4.75 -1.04 18.02
N ALA A 36 4.73 -2.36 17.78
CA ALA A 36 4.40 -2.94 16.48
C ALA A 36 2.93 -2.66 16.10
N LEU A 37 2.00 -2.85 17.04
CA LEU A 37 0.59 -2.55 16.82
C LEU A 37 0.35 -1.05 16.61
N LEU A 38 1.05 -0.17 17.34
CA LEU A 38 0.96 1.27 17.11
C LEU A 38 1.44 1.66 15.71
N MET A 39 2.52 1.04 15.22
CA MET A 39 3.00 1.23 13.83
C MET A 39 1.96 0.80 12.81
N GLU A 40 1.38 -0.38 12.98
CA GLU A 40 0.33 -0.90 12.10
C GLU A 40 -0.90 0.03 12.04
N LEU A 41 -1.36 0.53 13.19
CA LEU A 41 -2.52 1.42 13.28
C LEU A 41 -2.28 2.79 12.61
N THR A 42 -1.05 3.31 12.71
CA THR A 42 -0.74 4.71 12.38
C THR A 42 -0.03 4.90 11.05
N GLY A 43 0.62 3.84 10.54
CA GLY A 43 1.49 3.92 9.37
C GLY A 43 2.70 4.84 9.57
N LEU A 44 3.12 5.05 10.82
CA LEU A 44 4.29 5.88 11.16
C LEU A 44 5.54 5.01 11.28
N SER A 45 6.69 5.52 10.83
CA SER A 45 7.94 4.78 10.92
C SER A 45 8.37 4.52 12.36
N LYS A 46 9.18 3.47 12.55
CA LYS A 46 9.74 3.10 13.85
C LYS A 46 10.49 4.25 14.51
N GLU A 47 11.23 5.03 13.74
CA GLU A 47 12.02 6.18 14.22
C GLU A 47 11.11 7.29 14.73
N VAL A 48 10.03 7.61 14.00
CA VAL A 48 9.04 8.62 14.39
C VAL A 48 8.33 8.20 15.68
N LEU A 49 7.89 6.93 15.76
CA LEU A 49 7.25 6.41 16.96
C LEU A 49 8.21 6.31 18.16
N ARG A 50 9.49 6.00 17.92
CA ARG A 50 10.52 6.00 18.97
C ARG A 50 10.73 7.40 19.55
N ALA A 51 10.85 8.42 18.69
CA ALA A 51 10.96 9.81 19.12
C ALA A 51 9.73 10.25 19.93
N PHE A 52 8.54 9.91 19.45
CA PHE A 52 7.30 10.19 20.15
C PHE A 52 7.23 9.50 21.52
N LYS A 53 7.50 8.18 21.60
CA LYS A 53 7.53 7.42 22.86
C LYS A 53 8.51 8.05 23.85
N SER A 54 9.69 8.47 23.40
CA SER A 54 10.67 9.15 24.25
C SER A 54 10.11 10.45 24.83
N SER A 55 9.39 11.24 24.03
CA SER A 55 8.81 12.52 24.45
C SER A 55 7.69 12.39 25.50
N ILE A 56 7.03 11.22 25.56
CA ILE A 56 5.95 10.93 26.53
C ILE A 56 6.37 9.92 27.61
N SER A 57 7.64 9.51 27.69
CA SER A 57 8.14 8.48 28.60
C SER A 57 7.72 8.68 30.07
N TYR A 58 7.71 9.93 30.54
CA TYR A 58 7.28 10.31 31.89
C TYR A 58 5.77 10.08 32.18
N LEU A 59 4.95 9.79 31.15
CA LEU A 59 3.54 9.40 31.27
C LEU A 59 3.34 7.88 31.19
N LEU A 60 4.38 7.12 30.87
CA LEU A 60 4.31 5.69 30.66
C LEU A 60 4.80 4.91 31.89
N MET A 61 4.38 3.67 32.00
CA MET A 61 4.97 2.66 32.87
C MET A 61 6.33 2.23 32.32
N ASP A 62 7.26 1.83 33.19
CA ASP A 62 8.57 1.29 32.76
C ASP A 62 8.44 -0.17 32.33
N LYS A 63 7.84 -0.38 31.16
CA LYS A 63 7.67 -1.70 30.55
C LYS A 63 7.62 -1.63 29.01
N PRO A 64 7.72 -2.77 28.30
CA PRO A 64 7.75 -2.78 26.85
C PRO A 64 6.49 -2.18 26.20
N GLU A 65 5.32 -2.50 26.75
CA GLU A 65 4.01 -2.01 26.29
C GLU A 65 3.82 -0.53 26.60
N LEU A 66 3.15 0.17 25.68
CA LEU A 66 2.72 1.55 25.85
C LEU A 66 1.51 1.59 26.79
N GLU A 67 1.79 1.58 28.09
CA GLU A 67 0.77 1.72 29.13
C GLU A 67 1.01 2.98 29.95
N LEU A 68 -0.07 3.71 30.24
CA LEU A 68 -0.01 4.94 31.02
C LEU A 68 0.23 4.63 32.51
N ASN A 69 1.10 5.42 33.14
CA ASN A 69 1.21 5.46 34.59
C ASN A 69 0.07 6.30 35.20
N LYS A 70 -0.05 6.35 36.53
CA LYS A 70 -1.11 7.11 37.23
C LYS A 70 -1.22 8.57 36.75
N LYS A 71 -0.08 9.23 36.53
CA LYS A 71 -0.02 10.62 36.02
C LYS A 71 -0.52 10.72 34.59
N GLY A 72 -0.10 9.79 33.72
CA GLY A 72 -0.58 9.67 32.34
C GLY A 72 -2.09 9.46 32.27
N THR A 73 -2.61 8.53 33.07
CA THR A 73 -4.04 8.24 33.12
C THR A 73 -4.84 9.47 33.52
N LEU A 74 -4.50 10.12 34.65
CA LEU A 74 -5.18 11.35 35.09
C LEU A 74 -5.12 12.44 34.01
N LEU A 75 -3.94 12.70 33.46
CA LEU A 75 -3.74 13.76 32.47
C LEU A 75 -4.52 13.55 31.16
N LEU A 76 -4.63 12.30 30.69
CA LEU A 76 -5.30 11.98 29.43
C LEU A 76 -6.80 11.67 29.63
N GLN A 77 -7.24 11.28 30.84
CA GLN A 77 -8.64 11.04 31.15
C GLN A 77 -9.46 12.34 31.13
N GLU A 78 -8.92 13.43 31.67
CA GLU A 78 -9.56 14.75 31.71
C GLU A 78 -9.53 15.50 30.37
N SER A 79 -9.00 14.87 29.32
CA SER A 79 -8.70 15.55 28.07
C SER A 79 -9.63 15.18 26.92
N SER A 80 -10.01 16.20 26.14
CA SER A 80 -10.82 16.09 24.94
C SER A 80 -9.99 15.67 23.72
N LEU A 81 -9.20 14.59 23.85
CA LEU A 81 -8.38 14.08 22.75
C LEU A 81 -9.26 13.61 21.60
N ARG A 82 -8.93 14.06 20.39
CA ARG A 82 -9.60 13.64 19.17
C ARG A 82 -8.86 12.46 18.51
N PRO A 83 -9.59 11.47 17.97
CA PRO A 83 -8.98 10.49 17.09
C PRO A 83 -8.45 11.16 15.81
N TYR A 84 -7.44 10.56 15.18
CA TYR A 84 -6.88 11.01 13.91
C TYR A 84 -7.16 10.01 12.79
N ALA A 85 -7.54 10.50 11.61
CA ALA A 85 -7.71 9.68 10.42
C ALA A 85 -6.34 9.38 9.78
N TRP A 86 -5.78 8.22 10.09
CA TRP A 86 -4.45 7.79 9.62
C TRP A 86 -4.38 7.44 8.13
N SER A 87 -5.52 7.29 7.47
CA SER A 87 -5.73 7.29 6.02
C SER A 87 -7.02 8.07 5.76
N LEU A 88 -7.06 8.85 4.68
CA LEU A 88 -8.25 9.63 4.31
C LEU A 88 -9.34 8.78 3.64
N LEU A 89 -8.99 7.58 3.19
CA LEU A 89 -9.94 6.63 2.60
C LEU A 89 -9.71 5.23 3.17
N SER A 90 -10.80 4.60 3.57
CA SER A 90 -10.88 3.16 3.85
C SER A 90 -12.28 2.69 3.52
N TYR A 91 -12.38 1.47 3.02
CA TYR A 91 -13.67 0.84 2.71
C TYR A 91 -14.12 -0.03 3.88
N ILE A 92 -15.41 0.00 4.17
CA ILE A 92 -16.04 -0.88 5.17
C ILE A 92 -16.71 -2.01 4.41
N ASN A 93 -16.05 -3.16 4.35
CA ASN A 93 -16.62 -4.40 3.81
C ASN A 93 -16.17 -5.57 4.68
N THR A 94 -16.68 -5.61 5.90
CA THR A 94 -16.25 -6.56 6.95
C THR A 94 -16.39 -8.01 6.48
N ALA A 95 -17.49 -8.37 5.81
CA ALA A 95 -17.72 -9.73 5.32
C ALA A 95 -16.66 -10.17 4.27
N ALA A 96 -16.29 -9.29 3.34
CA ALA A 96 -15.23 -9.60 2.37
C ALA A 96 -13.86 -9.70 3.04
N VAL A 97 -13.58 -8.85 4.04
CA VAL A 97 -12.32 -8.87 4.80
C VAL A 97 -12.18 -10.16 5.62
N GLU A 98 -13.24 -10.59 6.29
CA GLU A 98 -13.28 -11.85 7.03
C GLU A 98 -13.10 -13.06 6.10
N SER A 99 -13.83 -13.08 4.98
CA SER A 99 -13.70 -14.13 3.97
C SER A 99 -12.28 -14.20 3.39
N PHE A 100 -11.67 -13.04 3.11
CA PHE A 100 -10.31 -12.97 2.61
C PHE A 100 -9.27 -13.38 3.66
N LEU A 101 -9.50 -13.05 4.93
CA LEU A 101 -8.65 -13.49 6.03
C LEU A 101 -8.62 -15.02 6.13
N GLU A 102 -9.77 -15.69 6.00
CA GLU A 102 -9.82 -17.16 6.00
C GLU A 102 -9.10 -17.77 4.80
N ILE A 103 -9.20 -17.14 3.61
CA ILE A 103 -8.40 -17.53 2.45
C ILE A 103 -6.91 -17.39 2.75
N ARG A 104 -6.46 -16.26 3.32
CA ARG A 104 -5.05 -16.03 3.66
C ARG A 104 -4.52 -17.02 4.70
N LYS A 105 -5.34 -17.43 5.67
CA LYS A 105 -4.97 -18.48 6.65
C LYS A 105 -4.84 -19.85 5.97
N LYS A 106 -5.78 -20.21 5.10
CA LYS A 106 -5.80 -21.50 4.41
C LYS A 106 -4.67 -21.64 3.39
N TYR A 107 -4.36 -20.54 2.68
CA TYR A 107 -3.34 -20.48 1.64
C TYR A 107 -2.16 -19.61 2.10
N ALA A 108 -1.62 -19.97 3.26
CA ALA A 108 -0.52 -19.24 3.86
C ALA A 108 0.74 -19.33 3.00
N LEU A 109 1.37 -18.18 2.77
CA LEU A 109 2.67 -18.07 2.11
C LEU A 109 3.66 -17.41 3.06
N VAL A 110 4.94 -17.50 2.72
CA VAL A 110 6.02 -16.81 3.43
C VAL A 110 6.62 -15.77 2.49
N PRO A 111 6.73 -14.49 2.91
CA PRO A 111 7.28 -13.45 2.04
C PRO A 111 8.75 -13.72 1.72
N LYS A 112 9.11 -13.63 0.44
CA LYS A 112 10.47 -13.83 -0.05
C LYS A 112 11.18 -12.50 -0.22
N ARG A 113 12.19 -12.26 0.62
CA ARG A 113 13.06 -11.07 0.54
C ARG A 113 13.79 -10.92 -0.79
N ALA A 114 14.09 -12.03 -1.48
CA ALA A 114 14.72 -12.01 -2.80
C ALA A 114 13.85 -11.36 -3.89
N TYR A 115 12.54 -11.21 -3.63
CA TYR A 115 11.57 -10.55 -4.51
C TYR A 115 10.98 -9.27 -3.87
N ASP A 116 11.59 -8.76 -2.80
CA ASP A 116 11.11 -7.60 -2.02
C ASP A 116 9.67 -7.73 -1.48
N GLN A 117 9.21 -8.96 -1.19
CA GLN A 117 7.82 -9.20 -0.78
C GLN A 117 7.56 -8.75 0.67
N PHE A 118 6.41 -8.08 0.84
CA PHE A 118 5.79 -7.76 2.13
C PHE A 118 4.27 -7.81 1.93
N PHE A 119 3.60 -8.78 2.53
CA PHE A 119 2.16 -8.93 2.32
C PHE A 119 1.38 -7.79 2.95
N ALA A 120 0.41 -7.28 2.21
CA ALA A 120 -0.57 -6.35 2.70
C ALA A 120 -1.54 -7.03 3.68
N THR A 121 -2.15 -6.22 4.54
CA THR A 121 -3.23 -6.70 5.40
C THR A 121 -4.44 -7.15 4.57
N PRO A 122 -5.28 -8.07 5.08
CA PRO A 122 -6.55 -8.43 4.44
C PRO A 122 -7.40 -7.23 4.07
N GLN A 123 -7.50 -6.25 4.98
CA GLN A 123 -8.21 -5.00 4.76
C GLN A 123 -7.64 -4.20 3.57
N THR A 124 -6.30 -4.14 3.44
CA THR A 124 -5.66 -3.44 2.32
C THR A 124 -5.97 -4.10 0.99
N SER A 125 -5.95 -5.44 0.93
CA SER A 125 -6.24 -6.19 -0.30
C SER A 125 -7.67 -5.92 -0.78
N ILE A 126 -8.64 -5.95 0.15
CA ILE A 126 -10.03 -5.56 -0.14
C ILE A 126 -10.14 -4.08 -0.51
N ASN A 127 -9.44 -3.18 0.18
CA ASN A 127 -9.46 -1.75 -0.13
C ASN A 127 -8.93 -1.46 -1.54
N LYS A 128 -7.84 -2.11 -1.97
CA LYS A 128 -7.29 -2.00 -3.34
C LYS A 128 -8.36 -2.39 -4.37
N ALA A 129 -9.03 -3.53 -4.17
CA ALA A 129 -10.09 -4.00 -5.05
C ALA A 129 -11.30 -3.05 -5.10
N MET A 130 -11.76 -2.56 -3.93
CA MET A 130 -12.86 -1.60 -3.82
C MET A 130 -12.52 -0.26 -4.49
N LEU A 131 -11.30 0.25 -4.31
CA LEU A 131 -10.84 1.48 -4.97
C LEU A 131 -10.92 1.35 -6.49
N MET A 132 -10.42 0.24 -7.05
CA MET A 132 -10.50 0.00 -8.49
C MET A 132 -11.96 -0.12 -8.97
N MET A 133 -12.80 -0.82 -8.21
CA MET A 133 -14.22 -0.98 -8.52
C MET A 133 -14.96 0.37 -8.54
N GLU A 134 -14.78 1.20 -7.52
CA GLU A 134 -15.43 2.51 -7.41
C GLU A 134 -14.91 3.53 -8.40
N LYS A 135 -13.62 3.45 -8.76
CA LYS A 135 -13.08 4.25 -9.86
C LYS A 135 -13.66 3.86 -11.23
N GLY A 136 -14.43 2.77 -11.30
CA GLY A 136 -15.14 2.35 -12.50
C GLY A 136 -14.25 1.65 -13.52
N VAL A 137 -13.06 1.20 -13.14
CA VAL A 137 -12.07 0.64 -14.09
C VAL A 137 -12.21 -0.87 -14.31
N VAL A 138 -12.98 -1.57 -13.47
CA VAL A 138 -12.97 -3.04 -13.41
C VAL A 138 -14.11 -3.70 -14.19
N LYS A 139 -15.34 -3.20 -14.06
CA LYS A 139 -16.53 -3.91 -14.53
C LYS A 139 -16.51 -4.13 -16.04
N GLY A 140 -16.55 -5.39 -16.48
CA GLY A 140 -16.50 -5.80 -17.88
C GLY A 140 -15.14 -5.60 -18.57
N ARG A 141 -14.10 -5.23 -17.83
CA ARG A 141 -12.78 -4.86 -18.34
C ARG A 141 -11.73 -5.95 -18.10
N ARG A 142 -10.61 -5.86 -18.83
CA ARG A 142 -9.42 -6.71 -18.65
C ARG A 142 -8.41 -5.98 -17.76
N ILE A 143 -8.02 -6.60 -16.65
CA ILE A 143 -7.16 -6.01 -15.63
C ILE A 143 -5.82 -6.74 -15.56
N ALA A 144 -4.72 -5.97 -15.57
CA ALA A 144 -3.38 -6.48 -15.37
C ALA A 144 -2.90 -6.22 -13.93
N LEU A 145 -2.40 -7.25 -13.25
CA LEU A 145 -1.73 -7.10 -11.97
C LEU A 145 -0.25 -7.48 -12.14
N LEU A 146 0.65 -6.54 -11.85
CA LEU A 146 2.10 -6.74 -11.96
C LEU A 146 2.68 -6.88 -10.55
N GLY A 147 2.93 -8.12 -10.17
CA GLY A 147 3.04 -8.55 -8.77
C GLY A 147 1.65 -8.73 -8.16
N ASP A 148 1.41 -9.85 -7.47
CA ASP A 148 0.16 -10.05 -6.71
C ASP A 148 0.34 -10.93 -5.46
N ASP A 149 1.42 -10.71 -4.72
CA ASP A 149 1.61 -11.30 -3.39
C ASP A 149 0.51 -10.86 -2.39
N ASP A 150 -0.16 -9.75 -2.72
CA ASP A 150 -1.34 -9.21 -2.07
C ASP A 150 -2.67 -9.91 -2.42
N PHE A 151 -2.69 -10.85 -3.37
CA PHE A 151 -3.91 -11.56 -3.82
C PHE A 151 -5.07 -10.59 -4.18
N VAL A 152 -4.76 -9.44 -4.76
CA VAL A 152 -5.74 -8.47 -5.26
C VAL A 152 -6.60 -9.10 -6.35
N ALA A 153 -6.08 -10.04 -7.15
CA ALA A 153 -6.89 -10.81 -8.10
C ALA A 153 -8.07 -11.52 -7.42
N ILE A 154 -7.81 -12.13 -6.26
CA ILE A 154 -8.84 -12.81 -5.46
C ILE A 154 -9.79 -11.80 -4.83
N ALA A 155 -9.25 -10.70 -4.29
CA ALA A 155 -10.05 -9.63 -3.70
C ALA A 155 -11.05 -9.01 -4.69
N LEU A 156 -10.64 -8.77 -5.94
CA LEU A 156 -11.51 -8.24 -7.00
C LEU A 156 -12.75 -9.12 -7.26
N ASN A 157 -12.59 -10.45 -7.24
CA ASN A 157 -13.73 -11.36 -7.37
C ASN A 157 -14.58 -11.41 -6.09
N LEU A 158 -13.97 -11.38 -4.90
CA LEU A 158 -14.71 -11.41 -3.63
C LEU A 158 -15.62 -10.19 -3.44
N VAL A 159 -15.17 -9.01 -3.86
CA VAL A 159 -16.00 -7.79 -3.79
C VAL A 159 -17.01 -7.67 -4.94
N GLY A 160 -17.03 -8.65 -5.86
CA GLY A 160 -17.96 -8.65 -6.99
C GLY A 160 -17.65 -7.57 -8.04
N ALA A 161 -16.37 -7.20 -8.22
CA ALA A 161 -15.99 -6.08 -9.09
C ALA A 161 -16.31 -6.33 -10.59
N GLY A 162 -16.57 -7.59 -10.97
CA GLY A 162 -17.10 -7.93 -12.30
C GLY A 162 -16.10 -7.79 -13.43
N ALA A 163 -14.81 -8.03 -13.18
CA ALA A 163 -13.77 -8.04 -14.22
C ALA A 163 -14.06 -9.12 -15.28
N LYS A 164 -13.90 -8.77 -16.56
CA LYS A 164 -14.00 -9.74 -17.67
C LYS A 164 -12.84 -10.74 -17.62
N GLU A 165 -11.64 -10.25 -17.37
CA GLU A 165 -10.43 -11.06 -17.22
C GLU A 165 -9.46 -10.34 -16.28
N ILE A 166 -8.78 -11.08 -15.42
CA ILE A 166 -7.69 -10.59 -14.58
C ILE A 166 -6.46 -11.43 -14.92
N VAL A 167 -5.34 -10.78 -15.24
CA VAL A 167 -4.09 -11.47 -15.54
C VAL A 167 -3.02 -11.01 -14.55
N VAL A 168 -2.47 -11.97 -13.81
CA VAL A 168 -1.41 -11.77 -12.84
C VAL A 168 -0.07 -12.11 -13.46
N PHE A 169 0.85 -11.16 -13.49
CA PHE A 169 2.24 -11.33 -13.91
C PHE A 169 3.13 -11.29 -12.67
N ASP A 170 3.80 -12.39 -12.37
CA ASP A 170 4.68 -12.46 -11.20
C ASP A 170 5.92 -13.31 -11.51
N VAL A 171 7.04 -12.99 -10.85
CA VAL A 171 8.27 -13.77 -10.92
C VAL A 171 8.24 -14.96 -9.94
N ASP A 172 7.38 -14.88 -8.92
CA ASP A 172 7.24 -15.92 -7.92
C ASP A 172 6.19 -16.97 -8.32
N GLU A 173 6.66 -18.12 -8.78
CA GLU A 173 5.81 -19.25 -9.13
C GLU A 173 4.91 -19.71 -7.97
N ALA A 174 5.34 -19.59 -6.71
CA ALA A 174 4.54 -20.00 -5.56
C ALA A 174 3.28 -19.13 -5.38
N ILE A 175 3.40 -17.82 -5.64
CA ILE A 175 2.26 -16.89 -5.64
C ILE A 175 1.27 -17.29 -6.74
N LEU A 176 1.78 -17.51 -7.97
CA LEU A 176 0.96 -17.87 -9.12
C LEU A 176 0.24 -19.21 -8.95
N GLN A 177 0.93 -20.24 -8.46
CA GLN A 177 0.33 -21.55 -8.19
C GLN A 177 -0.73 -21.47 -7.08
N THR A 178 -0.49 -20.63 -6.07
CA THR A 178 -1.45 -20.43 -4.97
C THR A 178 -2.71 -19.72 -5.45
N ILE A 179 -2.57 -18.65 -6.25
CA ILE A 179 -3.70 -17.98 -6.90
C ILE A 179 -4.50 -18.97 -7.75
N ALA A 180 -3.83 -19.76 -8.59
CA ALA A 180 -4.49 -20.79 -9.40
C ALA A 180 -5.25 -21.81 -8.55
N SER A 181 -4.68 -22.25 -7.43
CA SER A 181 -5.33 -23.18 -6.50
C SER A 181 -6.58 -22.58 -5.85
N ILE A 182 -6.51 -21.31 -5.45
CA ILE A 182 -7.66 -20.56 -4.91
C ILE A 182 -8.75 -20.46 -5.98
N CYS A 183 -8.39 -20.14 -7.23
CA CYS A 183 -9.33 -20.03 -8.34
C CYS A 183 -10.08 -21.35 -8.59
N ILE A 184 -9.39 -22.49 -8.56
CA ILE A 184 -10.03 -23.82 -8.69
C ILE A 184 -11.00 -24.05 -7.52
N ALA A 185 -10.56 -23.80 -6.29
CA ALA A 185 -11.37 -24.04 -5.09
C ALA A 185 -12.63 -23.16 -5.01
N LEU A 186 -12.55 -21.92 -5.51
CA LEU A 186 -13.66 -20.95 -5.48
C LEU A 186 -14.43 -20.85 -6.80
N GLY A 187 -14.03 -21.62 -7.83
CA GLY A 187 -14.67 -21.61 -9.14
C GLY A 187 -14.45 -20.34 -9.96
N TYR A 188 -13.38 -19.58 -9.70
CA TYR A 188 -13.04 -18.37 -10.45
C TYR A 188 -12.41 -18.73 -11.80
N LYS A 189 -13.11 -18.40 -12.89
CA LYS A 189 -12.69 -18.74 -14.28
C LYS A 189 -12.05 -17.58 -15.04
N ASN A 190 -12.14 -16.36 -14.51
CA ASN A 190 -11.68 -15.13 -15.15
C ASN A 190 -10.27 -14.71 -14.75
N ILE A 191 -9.58 -15.44 -13.86
CA ILE A 191 -8.22 -15.13 -13.41
C ILE A 191 -7.23 -16.04 -14.14
N LYS A 192 -6.17 -15.46 -14.69
CA LYS A 192 -5.03 -16.15 -15.30
C LYS A 192 -3.73 -15.71 -14.62
N THR A 193 -2.79 -16.65 -14.53
CA THR A 193 -1.46 -16.41 -13.97
C THR A 193 -0.40 -16.60 -15.05
N VAL A 194 0.61 -15.74 -15.04
CA VAL A 194 1.70 -15.71 -16.03
C VAL A 194 3.03 -15.55 -15.29
N LEU A 195 3.87 -16.58 -15.35
CA LEU A 195 5.24 -16.51 -14.83
C LEU A 195 6.04 -15.55 -15.71
N CYS A 196 6.43 -14.42 -15.13
CA CYS A 196 7.08 -13.34 -15.85
C CYS A 196 8.06 -12.58 -14.96
N ASP A 197 9.32 -12.56 -15.38
CA ASP A 197 10.30 -11.63 -14.83
C ASP A 197 10.23 -10.31 -15.62
N LEU A 198 9.63 -9.29 -15.00
CA LEU A 198 9.38 -7.99 -15.64
C LEU A 198 10.65 -7.28 -16.12
N ARG A 199 11.82 -7.64 -15.57
CA ARG A 199 13.13 -7.13 -16.05
C ARG A 199 13.43 -7.59 -17.47
N LYS A 200 12.93 -8.78 -17.85
CA LYS A 200 13.15 -9.40 -19.17
C LYS A 200 12.14 -8.99 -20.23
N GLY A 201 11.12 -8.21 -19.84
CA GLY A 201 10.04 -7.81 -20.74
C GLY A 201 8.77 -8.63 -20.57
N LEU A 202 7.72 -8.23 -21.28
CA LEU A 202 6.41 -8.86 -21.25
C LEU A 202 6.20 -9.79 -22.45
N PRO A 203 5.42 -10.87 -22.31
CA PRO A 203 5.05 -11.70 -23.45
C PRO A 203 4.21 -10.89 -24.45
N ARG A 204 4.57 -10.94 -25.73
CA ARG A 204 3.99 -10.08 -26.79
C ARG A 204 2.47 -10.14 -26.90
N GLY A 205 1.87 -11.30 -26.62
CA GLY A 205 0.41 -11.50 -26.70
C GLY A 205 -0.41 -10.71 -25.67
N TYR A 206 0.25 -10.08 -24.69
CA TYR A 206 -0.40 -9.27 -23.64
C TYR A 206 -0.21 -7.77 -23.82
N LEU A 207 0.55 -7.33 -24.81
CA LEU A 207 0.76 -5.91 -25.06
C LEU A 207 -0.55 -5.26 -25.51
N HIS A 208 -0.80 -4.03 -25.03
CA HIS A 208 -1.95 -3.20 -25.43
C HIS A 208 -3.30 -3.94 -25.39
N SER A 209 -3.53 -4.67 -24.31
CA SER A 209 -4.61 -5.65 -24.18
C SER A 209 -5.48 -5.42 -22.94
N PHE A 210 -5.14 -4.45 -22.11
CA PHE A 210 -5.74 -4.22 -20.81
C PHE A 210 -6.30 -2.80 -20.69
N ASP A 211 -7.32 -2.68 -19.84
CA ASP A 211 -8.05 -1.44 -19.58
C ASP A 211 -7.61 -0.75 -18.27
N GLY A 212 -6.96 -1.49 -17.38
CA GLY A 212 -6.46 -0.99 -16.10
C GLY A 212 -5.36 -1.89 -15.55
N ALA A 213 -4.43 -1.30 -14.81
CA ALA A 213 -3.32 -2.02 -14.20
C ALA A 213 -3.13 -1.64 -12.73
N LEU A 214 -2.68 -2.58 -11.91
CA LEU A 214 -2.25 -2.32 -10.54
C LEU A 214 -0.87 -2.92 -10.30
N THR A 215 -0.06 -2.22 -9.52
CA THR A 215 1.25 -2.71 -9.08
C THR A 215 1.66 -2.15 -7.72
N ASP A 216 2.37 -2.98 -6.95
CA ASP A 216 3.07 -2.62 -5.71
C ASP A 216 4.56 -2.97 -5.89
N PRO A 217 5.31 -2.13 -6.61
CA PRO A 217 6.68 -2.45 -7.01
C PRO A 217 7.67 -2.27 -5.86
N PRO A 218 8.91 -2.74 -6.02
CA PRO A 218 10.01 -2.26 -5.18
C PRO A 218 10.10 -0.74 -5.22
N TYR A 219 10.17 -0.09 -4.06
CA TYR A 219 10.08 1.36 -3.93
C TYR A 219 11.40 2.08 -4.25
N THR A 220 12.16 1.62 -5.23
CA THR A 220 13.33 2.32 -5.77
C THR A 220 12.96 3.07 -7.03
N ALA A 221 13.75 4.08 -7.45
CA ALA A 221 13.49 4.82 -8.69
C ALA A 221 13.39 3.90 -9.90
N SER A 222 14.36 2.99 -10.01
CA SER A 222 14.43 1.99 -11.07
C SER A 222 13.29 0.96 -10.96
N GLY A 223 12.91 0.55 -9.75
CA GLY A 223 11.79 -0.37 -9.51
C GLY A 223 10.46 0.23 -9.95
N VAL A 224 10.13 1.42 -9.47
CA VAL A 224 8.91 2.15 -9.88
C VAL A 224 8.91 2.39 -11.39
N ALA A 225 10.02 2.87 -11.97
CA ALA A 225 10.10 3.12 -13.40
C ALA A 225 9.95 1.84 -14.24
N LEU A 226 10.52 0.71 -13.80
CA LEU A 226 10.36 -0.59 -14.48
C LEU A 226 8.89 -1.01 -14.50
N PHE A 227 8.24 -1.03 -13.33
CA PHE A 227 6.87 -1.52 -13.24
C PHE A 227 5.87 -0.57 -13.91
N LEU A 228 6.06 0.74 -13.83
CA LEU A 228 5.26 1.70 -14.60
C LEU A 228 5.41 1.51 -16.11
N ASN A 229 6.64 1.27 -16.61
CA ASN A 229 6.86 0.91 -18.01
C ASN A 229 6.02 -0.32 -18.41
N ARG A 230 6.06 -1.38 -17.59
CA ARG A 230 5.32 -2.61 -17.89
C ARG A 230 3.81 -2.42 -17.82
N CYS A 231 3.31 -1.64 -16.85
CA CYS A 231 1.90 -1.25 -16.84
C CYS A 231 1.49 -0.57 -18.14
N ILE A 232 2.27 0.42 -18.60
CA ILE A 232 1.98 1.18 -19.82
C ILE A 232 2.04 0.30 -21.07
N GLU A 233 2.98 -0.63 -21.15
CA GLU A 233 3.10 -1.60 -22.26
C GLU A 233 1.89 -2.55 -22.36
N LEU A 234 1.28 -2.90 -21.23
CA LEU A 234 0.09 -3.76 -21.17
C LEU A 234 -1.20 -3.00 -21.53
N LEU A 235 -1.28 -1.71 -21.19
CA LEU A 235 -2.48 -0.91 -21.38
C LEU A 235 -2.69 -0.52 -22.85
N GLU A 236 -3.96 -0.48 -23.27
CA GLU A 236 -4.32 0.09 -24.57
C GLU A 236 -3.90 1.56 -24.64
N PRO A 237 -3.18 1.99 -25.70
CA PRO A 237 -2.79 3.39 -25.84
C PRO A 237 -4.02 4.29 -25.89
N PRO A 238 -4.12 5.30 -25.01
CA PRO A 238 -5.28 6.17 -24.96
C PRO A 238 -5.37 7.03 -26.22
N ARG A 239 -6.57 7.09 -26.81
CA ARG A 239 -6.85 7.98 -27.97
C ARG A 239 -7.29 9.37 -27.54
N ASP A 240 -7.79 9.50 -26.32
CA ASP A 240 -8.31 10.72 -25.72
C ASP A 240 -8.03 10.75 -24.20
N PHE A 241 -8.66 11.67 -23.48
CA PHE A 241 -8.52 11.83 -22.04
C PHE A 241 -9.46 10.93 -21.21
N SER A 242 -10.17 9.97 -21.82
CA SER A 242 -10.92 8.92 -21.13
C SER A 242 -10.07 7.69 -20.80
N GLY A 243 -8.76 7.79 -21.02
CA GLY A 243 -7.78 6.71 -20.93
C GLY A 243 -7.75 5.92 -19.61
N SER A 244 -7.11 4.76 -19.68
CA SER A 244 -6.92 3.80 -18.59
C SER A 244 -6.19 4.36 -17.38
N TYR A 245 -6.22 3.59 -16.30
CA TYR A 245 -5.57 3.93 -15.04
C TYR A 245 -4.51 2.90 -14.63
N VAL A 246 -3.46 3.39 -13.99
CA VAL A 246 -2.49 2.59 -13.23
C VAL A 246 -2.65 2.93 -11.75
N PHE A 247 -2.88 1.90 -10.93
CA PHE A 247 -2.90 1.99 -9.48
C PHE A 247 -1.51 1.62 -8.97
N LEU A 248 -0.75 2.60 -8.50
CA LEU A 248 0.62 2.43 -8.04
C LEU A 248 0.66 2.58 -6.52
N ALA A 249 1.01 1.53 -5.81
CA ALA A 249 1.41 1.63 -4.42
C ALA A 249 2.87 2.09 -4.33
N CYS A 250 3.17 3.07 -3.48
CA CYS A 250 4.55 3.49 -3.23
C CYS A 250 4.68 4.16 -1.87
N ALA A 251 5.62 3.69 -1.04
CA ALA A 251 5.88 4.34 0.24
C ALA A 251 6.76 5.56 0.04
N ASN A 252 6.55 6.56 0.90
CA ASN A 252 7.37 7.75 0.97
C ASN A 252 7.68 8.04 2.44
N SER A 253 8.94 8.32 2.75
CA SER A 253 9.33 8.76 4.09
C SER A 253 8.77 10.15 4.40
N LEU A 254 8.13 10.31 5.57
CA LEU A 254 7.68 11.61 6.08
C LEU A 254 8.83 12.59 6.29
N ARG A 255 10.04 12.08 6.56
CA ARG A 255 11.26 12.89 6.79
C ARG A 255 11.95 13.36 5.52
N SER A 256 11.55 12.85 4.36
CA SER A 256 12.20 13.17 3.09
C SER A 256 11.18 13.52 2.02
N PRO A 257 10.55 14.71 2.09
CA PRO A 257 9.66 15.21 1.04
C PRO A 257 10.29 15.19 -0.36
N GLN A 258 11.62 15.34 -0.45
CA GLN A 258 12.39 15.28 -1.69
C GLN A 258 12.21 13.95 -2.42
N LYS A 259 12.07 12.83 -1.70
CA LYS A 259 11.82 11.50 -2.30
C LYS A 259 10.43 11.41 -2.90
N THR A 260 9.43 12.04 -2.27
CA THR A 260 8.10 12.18 -2.86
C THR A 260 8.16 12.99 -4.16
N LEU A 261 8.93 14.07 -4.17
CA LEU A 261 9.11 14.89 -5.36
C LEU A 261 9.83 14.12 -6.48
N GLU A 262 10.82 13.30 -6.15
CA GLU A 262 11.49 12.43 -7.11
C GLU A 262 10.53 11.42 -7.74
N LEU A 263 9.69 10.76 -6.93
CA LEU A 263 8.63 9.88 -7.45
C LEU A 263 7.67 10.63 -8.39
N GLN A 264 7.28 11.85 -8.02
CA GLN A 264 6.41 12.68 -8.87
C GLN A 264 7.09 13.04 -10.20
N LYS A 265 8.40 13.29 -10.21
CA LYS A 265 9.18 13.51 -11.44
C LYS A 265 9.20 12.25 -12.31
N ILE A 266 9.45 11.08 -11.72
CA ILE A 266 9.39 9.80 -12.44
C ILE A 266 8.02 9.62 -13.09
N ILE A 267 6.92 9.81 -12.34
CA ILE A 267 5.56 9.73 -12.88
C ILE A 267 5.35 10.73 -14.03
N ALA A 268 5.86 11.96 -13.89
CA ALA A 268 5.75 13.00 -14.92
C ALA A 268 6.54 12.66 -16.19
N ASP A 269 7.68 11.96 -16.10
CA ASP A 269 8.46 11.53 -17.28
C ASP A 269 7.66 10.58 -18.19
N PHE A 270 6.74 9.80 -17.63
CA PHE A 270 5.78 8.97 -18.36
C PHE A 270 4.59 9.76 -18.94
N ASN A 271 4.47 11.07 -18.68
CA ASN A 271 3.30 11.89 -19.00
C ASN A 271 1.99 11.33 -18.41
N LEU A 272 2.06 10.82 -17.17
CA LEU A 272 0.91 10.38 -16.39
C LEU A 272 0.40 11.53 -15.53
N VAL A 273 -0.93 11.59 -15.37
CA VAL A 273 -1.57 12.53 -14.43
C VAL A 273 -1.80 11.81 -13.11
N ILE A 274 -1.36 12.40 -11.99
CA ILE A 274 -1.76 11.94 -10.66
C ILE A 274 -3.16 12.48 -10.40
N GLU A 275 -4.18 11.64 -10.56
CA GLU A 275 -5.57 12.03 -10.31
C GLU A 275 -5.87 11.98 -8.82
N ASP A 276 -5.42 10.92 -8.14
CA ASP A 276 -5.48 10.82 -6.69
C ASP A 276 -4.14 10.38 -6.10
N LYS A 277 -3.86 10.86 -4.89
CA LYS A 277 -2.83 10.33 -4.01
C LYS A 277 -3.43 10.16 -2.62
N ILE A 278 -3.65 8.91 -2.23
CA ILE A 278 -4.21 8.57 -0.92
C ILE A 278 -3.07 8.15 -0.01
N ALA A 279 -2.67 9.06 0.88
CA ALA A 279 -1.57 8.83 1.80
C ALA A 279 -1.88 7.70 2.77
N LYS A 280 -0.89 6.83 3.03
CA LYS A 280 -1.00 5.73 3.99
C LYS A 280 -2.23 4.83 3.70
N PHE A 281 -2.58 4.62 2.43
CA PHE A 281 -3.70 3.78 2.04
C PHE A 281 -3.41 2.30 2.25
N ASN A 282 -2.22 1.85 1.85
CA ASN A 282 -1.83 0.45 1.99
C ASN A 282 -1.22 0.22 3.38
N ARG A 283 -1.51 -0.93 3.97
CA ARG A 283 -0.92 -1.42 5.22
C ARG A 283 -0.32 -2.80 5.01
N TYR A 284 0.86 -3.02 5.57
CA TYR A 284 1.66 -4.24 5.38
C TYR A 284 2.07 -4.87 6.71
N VAL A 285 2.31 -6.17 6.68
CA VAL A 285 2.88 -6.91 7.81
C VAL A 285 4.39 -7.01 7.64
N GLY A 286 5.15 -6.46 8.60
CA GLY A 286 6.61 -6.62 8.68
C GLY A 286 7.44 -5.66 7.81
N ALA A 287 6.83 -4.65 7.17
CA ALA A 287 7.50 -3.60 6.41
C ALA A 287 7.90 -2.39 7.29
N GLU A 288 8.64 -2.66 8.37
CA GLU A 288 8.88 -1.66 9.43
C GLU A 288 9.62 -0.41 8.93
N THR A 289 10.50 -0.56 7.94
CA THR A 289 11.32 0.53 7.36
C THR A 289 10.47 1.62 6.74
N VAL A 290 9.29 1.27 6.22
CA VAL A 290 8.32 2.19 5.64
C VAL A 290 7.13 2.44 6.58
N GLY A 291 7.26 2.09 7.86
CA GLY A 291 6.19 2.24 8.85
C GLY A 291 4.98 1.36 8.57
N ASN A 292 5.17 0.19 7.94
CA ASN A 292 4.09 -0.72 7.54
C ASN A 292 3.04 -0.06 6.63
N ALA A 293 3.39 1.00 5.90
CA ALA A 293 2.44 1.77 5.11
C ALA A 293 3.02 2.33 3.82
N SER A 294 2.16 2.42 2.80
CA SER A 294 2.47 3.13 1.55
C SER A 294 1.29 3.97 1.09
N SER A 295 1.54 4.91 0.18
CA SER A 295 0.47 5.68 -0.46
C SER A 295 -0.04 4.92 -1.67
N MET A 296 -1.32 5.11 -2.00
CA MET A 296 -1.88 4.68 -3.29
C MET A 296 -1.95 5.88 -4.23
N TYR A 297 -1.36 5.75 -5.41
CA TYR A 297 -1.44 6.71 -6.50
C TYR A 297 -2.39 6.18 -7.55
N VAL A 298 -3.39 6.97 -7.93
CA VAL A 298 -4.28 6.69 -9.05
C VAL A 298 -3.80 7.52 -10.22
N LEU A 299 -3.10 6.86 -11.15
CA LEU A 299 -2.43 7.50 -12.27
C LEU A 299 -3.26 7.32 -13.53
N LYS A 300 -3.60 8.42 -14.17
CA LYS A 300 -4.37 8.43 -15.41
C LYS A 300 -3.46 8.56 -16.62
N LEU A 301 -3.68 7.71 -17.61
CA LEU A 301 -2.99 7.78 -18.89
C LEU A 301 -3.49 8.97 -19.72
N THR A 302 -2.59 9.55 -20.50
CA THR A 302 -2.88 10.64 -21.44
C THR A 302 -2.47 10.23 -22.86
N PRO A 303 -2.97 10.90 -23.92
CA PRO A 303 -2.51 10.64 -25.30
C PRO A 303 -1.00 10.82 -25.52
N LYS A 304 -0.29 11.45 -24.56
CA LYS A 304 1.17 11.62 -24.57
C LYS A 304 1.91 10.58 -23.72
N THR A 305 1.19 9.69 -23.05
CA THR A 305 1.80 8.65 -22.23
C THR A 305 2.68 7.76 -23.09
N LYS A 306 3.90 7.52 -22.61
CA LYS A 306 4.89 6.70 -23.29
C LYS A 306 5.77 5.99 -22.27
N SER A 307 6.22 4.79 -22.64
CA SER A 307 7.34 4.14 -21.99
C SER A 307 8.59 5.01 -22.05
N ILE A 308 9.44 4.91 -21.03
CA ILE A 308 10.72 5.63 -20.96
C ILE A 308 11.88 4.64 -21.08
N LYS A 309 13.05 5.16 -21.47
CA LYS A 309 14.27 4.35 -21.46
C LYS A 309 14.62 3.98 -20.02
N LEU A 310 14.66 2.68 -19.76
CA LEU A 310 15.07 2.14 -18.47
C LEU A 310 16.59 2.21 -18.30
N GLY A 311 17.03 2.53 -17.09
CA GLY A 311 18.42 2.47 -16.68
C GLY A 311 18.86 1.04 -16.34
N ASP A 312 19.79 0.91 -15.41
CA ASP A 312 20.21 -0.39 -14.91
C ASP A 312 19.05 -1.09 -14.18
N LEU A 313 18.85 -2.37 -14.52
CA LEU A 313 17.82 -3.24 -13.95
C LEU A 313 18.42 -4.33 -13.05
N THR A 314 19.72 -4.26 -12.76
CA THR A 314 20.36 -5.13 -11.76
C THR A 314 19.86 -4.77 -10.35
N GLY A 315 19.65 -5.79 -9.52
CA GLY A 315 19.28 -5.60 -8.12
C GLY A 315 17.91 -4.98 -7.84
N ILE A 316 16.98 -4.90 -8.82
CA ILE A 316 15.66 -4.27 -8.64
C ILE A 316 14.93 -4.75 -7.37
N TYR A 317 14.99 -6.05 -7.07
CA TYR A 317 14.32 -6.67 -5.92
C TYR A 317 15.15 -6.68 -4.63
N THR A 318 16.37 -6.18 -4.66
CA THR A 318 17.33 -6.25 -3.53
C THR A 318 17.87 -4.89 -3.11
N ASN A 319 17.65 -3.85 -3.91
CA ASN A 319 18.08 -2.49 -3.63
C ASN A 319 17.21 -1.85 -2.54
N ALA A 320 17.81 -1.00 -1.71
CA ALA A 320 17.08 -0.30 -0.66
C ALA A 320 16.07 0.70 -1.25
N SER A 321 14.82 0.63 -0.80
CA SER A 321 13.74 1.58 -1.09
C SER A 321 14.13 3.03 -0.82
N PHE A 322 13.44 3.95 -1.50
CA PHE A 322 13.61 5.39 -1.41
C PHE A 322 13.86 5.89 0.00
#